data_AF-A0A8H4TUB1-F1
#
_entry.id   AF-A0A8H4TUB1-F1
#
_cell.length_a   1.000
_cell.length_b   1.000
_cell.length_c   1.000
_cell.angle_alpha   90.00
_cell.angle_beta   90.00
_cell.angle_gamma   90.00
#
_symmetry.space_group_name_H-M   'P 1'
#
loop_
_entity.id
_entity.type
_entity.pdbx_description
1 polymer ?
#
loop_
_entity_poly.entity_id
_entity_poly.type
_entity_poly.pdbx_seq_one_letter_code
_entity_poly.pdbx_strand_id
1 'polypeptide(L)'
;MKEHASQVEIPDAAPGETSAKTSFSVDKAIENLISTFNELNSNVLDELHEEPSPLEFMRYVARNTPFVVRGGASSWKACREWNSAYLLSILKGQNVNVAVTPYGNADMPTVPPGEESLVFAKPHYEDQPFEELLEYVARQETDPDFPHDAEVRYAQTQNDNLREEYVSLFSDVQRDVPFARIALDKSPDAVNLWIGNSKSVTAMHKDNYENIYVQVLGRKHFVLLPSLCHPCVNEQPLRPATYKRGEDGMQLEMDSDDESVPFAIWDPDRPEQNATRFSHLARPLRVTLNPGDMLYLPAMWYHKVLQSCAEDDEGFVLAVNYW
;
A
#
# COMPACT_ATOMS: atom_id res chain seq x y z
N MET A 1 47.55 25.33 71.38
CA MET A 1 46.23 25.13 72.02
C MET A 1 45.29 24.64 70.95
N LYS A 2 44.58 23.54 71.21
CA LYS A 2 43.67 22.87 70.29
C LYS A 2 42.40 23.72 70.17
N GLU A 3 42.01 24.10 68.95
CA GLU A 3 40.67 24.62 68.70
C GLU A 3 39.79 23.50 68.13
N HIS A 4 38.65 23.32 68.79
CA HIS A 4 37.65 22.31 68.53
C HIS A 4 36.92 22.56 67.22
N ALA A 5 36.99 21.60 66.29
CA ALA A 5 36.02 21.47 65.22
C ALA A 5 34.72 20.87 65.80
N SER A 6 33.66 21.67 65.85
CA SER A 6 32.30 21.21 66.13
C SER A 6 31.79 20.43 64.92
N GLN A 7 31.67 19.11 65.05
CA GLN A 7 30.94 18.27 64.11
C GLN A 7 29.44 18.56 64.25
N VAL A 8 28.80 18.95 63.15
CA VAL A 8 27.34 18.99 63.05
C VAL A 8 26.89 17.57 62.68
N GLU A 9 26.20 16.91 63.59
CA GLU A 9 25.52 15.63 63.33
C GLU A 9 24.36 15.88 62.36
N ILE A 10 24.42 15.23 61.19
CA ILE A 10 23.30 15.11 60.25
C ILE A 10 22.48 13.91 60.76
N PRO A 11 21.17 14.03 61.01
CA PRO A 11 20.37 12.91 61.50
C PRO A 11 20.29 11.82 60.43
N ASP A 12 20.52 10.57 60.87
CA ASP A 12 20.37 9.36 60.05
C ASP A 12 18.99 9.34 59.39
N ALA A 13 18.99 9.30 58.05
CA ALA A 13 17.78 9.06 57.27
C ALA A 13 17.26 7.65 57.58
N ALA A 14 15.98 7.57 57.93
CA ALA A 14 15.28 6.32 58.20
C ALA A 14 15.42 5.32 57.02
N PRO A 15 15.65 4.01 57.28
CA PRO A 15 15.73 3.02 56.23
C PRO A 15 14.31 2.67 55.78
N GLY A 16 13.81 3.34 54.74
CA GLY A 16 12.42 3.13 54.36
C GLY A 16 11.89 3.93 53.18
N GLU A 17 12.73 4.34 52.23
CA GLU A 17 12.25 4.72 50.90
C GLU A 17 13.03 3.92 49.87
N THR A 18 12.52 2.72 49.57
CA THR A 18 12.86 2.03 48.34
C THR A 18 12.66 3.01 47.20
N SER A 19 13.75 3.44 46.57
CA SER A 19 13.69 4.19 45.32
C SER A 19 12.90 3.32 44.34
N ALA A 20 11.62 3.61 44.17
CA ALA A 20 10.85 3.11 43.07
C ALA A 20 11.47 3.74 41.83
N LYS A 21 12.49 3.09 41.28
CA LYS A 21 12.88 3.29 39.89
C LYS A 21 11.61 2.99 39.11
N THR A 22 10.90 4.04 38.71
CA THR A 22 9.84 3.98 37.72
C THR A 22 10.49 3.46 36.45
N SER A 23 10.57 2.13 36.30
CA SER A 23 10.87 1.54 35.02
C SER A 23 9.71 1.93 34.12
N PHE A 24 9.89 2.99 33.32
CA PHE A 24 8.97 3.28 32.24
C PHE A 24 8.94 2.04 31.35
N SER A 25 7.81 1.34 31.33
CA SER A 25 7.61 0.20 30.43
C SER A 25 7.76 0.70 29.00
N VAL A 26 8.52 0.00 28.18
CA VAL A 26 8.66 0.29 26.74
C VAL A 26 7.28 0.35 26.08
N ASP A 27 6.35 -0.53 26.49
CA ASP A 27 4.98 -0.53 26.00
C ASP A 27 4.27 0.79 26.28
N LYS A 28 4.39 1.33 27.49
CA LYS A 28 3.79 2.62 27.85
C LYS A 28 4.40 3.77 27.05
N ALA A 29 5.69 3.69 26.73
CA ALA A 29 6.34 4.68 25.86
C ALA A 29 5.80 4.61 24.43
N ILE A 30 5.57 3.41 23.89
CA ILE A 30 4.96 3.19 22.57
C ILE A 30 3.51 3.70 22.55
N GLU A 31 2.70 3.34 23.55
CA GLU A 31 1.32 3.80 23.69
C GLU A 31 1.24 5.33 23.75
N ASN A 32 2.09 5.96 24.57
CA ASN A 32 2.17 7.41 24.65
C ASN A 32 2.59 8.03 23.32
N LEU A 33 3.59 7.47 22.65
CA LEU A 33 4.08 7.98 21.36
C LEU A 33 2.96 7.98 20.30
N ILE A 34 2.25 6.87 20.14
CA ILE A 34 1.14 6.75 19.18
C ILE A 34 -0.01 7.68 19.58
N SER A 35 -0.37 7.73 20.86
CA SER A 35 -1.48 8.56 21.34
C SER A 35 -1.19 10.05 21.17
N THR A 36 0.01 10.51 21.54
CA THR A 36 0.43 11.90 21.33
C THR A 36 0.50 12.26 19.84
N PHE A 37 1.00 11.36 18.99
CA PHE A 37 0.95 11.58 17.55
C PHE A 37 -0.49 11.77 17.05
N ASN A 38 -1.41 10.91 17.49
CA ASN A 38 -2.83 10.97 17.15
C ASN A 38 -3.55 12.21 17.69
N GLU A 39 -3.06 12.83 18.77
CA GLU A 39 -3.59 14.08 19.32
C GLU A 39 -3.08 15.32 18.58
N LEU A 40 -1.85 15.26 18.07
CA LEU A 40 -1.19 16.39 17.41
C LEU A 40 -1.42 16.43 15.89
N ASN A 41 -1.84 15.32 15.28
CA ASN A 41 -2.03 15.21 13.84
C ASN A 41 -3.48 14.91 13.48
N SER A 42 -3.91 15.45 12.34
CA SER A 42 -5.23 15.15 11.77
C SER A 42 -5.35 13.67 11.42
N ASN A 43 -6.52 13.10 11.68
CA ASN A 43 -6.92 11.78 11.17
C ASN A 43 -7.78 11.89 9.90
N VAL A 44 -7.70 13.02 9.20
CA VAL A 44 -8.34 13.29 7.91
C VAL A 44 -7.25 13.64 6.92
N LEU A 45 -7.33 13.07 5.73
CA LEU A 45 -6.41 13.31 4.63
C LEU A 45 -6.71 14.67 3.98
N ASP A 46 -5.67 15.46 3.72
CA ASP A 46 -5.81 16.76 3.08
C ASP A 46 -6.27 16.58 1.62
N GLU A 47 -7.32 17.30 1.23
CA GLU A 47 -7.79 17.36 -0.15
C GLU A 47 -7.44 18.71 -0.78
N LEU A 48 -6.65 18.67 -1.84
CA LEU A 48 -6.27 19.81 -2.65
C LEU A 48 -7.13 19.84 -3.91
N HIS A 49 -7.46 21.05 -4.39
CA HIS A 49 -8.23 21.25 -5.63
C HIS A 49 -7.38 21.80 -6.78
N GLU A 50 -6.07 21.91 -6.56
CA GLU A 50 -5.05 22.25 -7.55
C GLU A 50 -3.73 21.55 -7.17
N GLU A 51 -2.85 21.35 -8.14
CA GLU A 51 -1.53 20.79 -7.88
C GLU A 51 -0.73 21.71 -6.93
N PRO A 52 -0.07 21.18 -5.89
CA PRO A 52 0.76 22.00 -5.02
C PRO A 52 1.98 22.53 -5.79
N SER A 53 2.50 23.69 -5.39
CA SER A 53 3.84 24.09 -5.82
C SER A 53 4.90 23.11 -5.27
N PRO A 54 6.10 23.01 -5.90
CA PRO A 54 7.18 22.17 -5.37
C PRO A 54 7.53 22.47 -3.90
N LEU A 55 7.46 23.74 -3.48
CA LEU A 55 7.71 24.13 -2.08
C LEU A 55 6.61 23.62 -1.13
N GLU A 56 5.35 23.69 -1.54
CA GLU A 56 4.24 23.15 -0.75
C GLU A 56 4.32 21.64 -0.65
N PHE A 57 4.63 20.97 -1.77
CA PHE A 57 4.87 19.53 -1.78
C PHE A 57 6.01 19.13 -0.83
N MET A 58 7.15 19.83 -0.84
CA MET A 58 8.25 19.56 0.09
C MET A 58 7.85 19.67 1.57
N ARG A 59 6.86 20.50 1.91
CA ARG A 59 6.33 20.55 3.29
C ARG A 59 5.56 19.28 3.65
N TYR A 60 4.87 18.65 2.70
CA TYR A 60 4.22 17.35 2.90
C TYR A 60 5.26 16.22 3.02
N VAL A 61 6.28 16.22 2.16
CA VAL A 61 7.41 15.28 2.24
C VAL A 61 8.10 15.38 3.59
N ALA A 62 8.45 16.59 4.03
CA ALA A 62 9.14 16.81 5.31
C ALA A 62 8.30 16.40 6.54
N ARG A 63 6.97 16.48 6.45
CA ARG A 63 6.04 16.01 7.49
C ARG A 63 5.66 14.53 7.34
N ASN A 64 6.08 13.89 6.24
CA ASN A 64 5.69 12.54 5.85
C ASN A 64 4.16 12.35 5.94
N THR A 65 3.39 13.24 5.29
CA THR A 65 1.91 13.26 5.38
C THR A 65 1.29 13.14 3.99
N PRO A 66 0.32 12.23 3.77
CA PRO A 66 -0.35 12.07 2.49
C PRO A 66 -1.34 13.20 2.21
N PHE A 67 -1.61 13.43 0.92
CA PHE A 67 -2.70 14.29 0.47
C PHE A 67 -3.24 13.79 -0.87
N VAL A 68 -4.45 14.20 -1.23
CA VAL A 68 -5.05 13.92 -2.54
C VAL A 68 -5.25 15.24 -3.29
N VAL A 69 -4.88 15.27 -4.57
CA VAL A 69 -5.27 16.33 -5.51
C VAL A 69 -6.49 15.85 -6.28
N ARG A 70 -7.65 16.43 -5.97
CA ARG A 70 -8.91 16.09 -6.64
C ARG A 70 -8.87 16.57 -8.09
N GLY A 71 -9.06 15.64 -9.03
CA GLY A 71 -9.01 15.93 -10.46
C GLY A 71 -7.66 16.44 -10.99
N GLY A 72 -6.56 16.25 -10.26
CA GLY A 72 -5.24 16.74 -10.68
C GLY A 72 -4.83 16.23 -12.06
N ALA A 73 -5.19 14.99 -12.40
CA ALA A 73 -4.88 14.34 -13.67
C ALA A 73 -6.01 14.43 -14.70
N SER A 74 -7.13 15.12 -14.43
CA SER A 74 -8.29 15.16 -15.34
C SER A 74 -7.96 15.72 -16.73
N SER A 75 -6.86 16.48 -16.86
CA SER A 75 -6.36 17.01 -18.14
C SER A 75 -5.40 16.07 -18.88
N TRP A 76 -5.10 14.89 -18.35
CA TRP A 76 -4.22 13.93 -19.01
C TRP A 76 -4.95 13.26 -20.17
N LYS A 77 -4.21 12.88 -21.22
CA LYS A 77 -4.80 12.16 -22.34
C LYS A 77 -5.36 10.81 -21.87
N ALA A 78 -4.61 10.11 -21.01
CA ALA A 78 -5.07 8.87 -20.37
C ALA A 78 -6.46 9.02 -19.71
N CYS A 79 -6.67 10.03 -18.86
CA CYS A 79 -7.94 10.23 -18.17
C CYS A 79 -9.11 10.69 -19.07
N ARG A 80 -8.83 11.16 -20.30
CA ARG A 80 -9.87 11.60 -21.25
C ARG A 80 -10.21 10.58 -22.31
N GLU A 81 -9.24 9.78 -22.73
CA GLU A 81 -9.34 8.96 -23.94
C GLU A 81 -9.22 7.46 -23.69
N TRP A 82 -8.61 7.03 -22.58
CA TRP A 82 -8.50 5.60 -22.32
C TRP A 82 -9.86 5.02 -21.97
N ASN A 83 -10.21 3.97 -22.70
CA ASN A 83 -11.35 3.07 -22.49
C ASN A 83 -10.99 1.73 -23.12
N SER A 84 -11.87 0.72 -23.02
CA SER A 84 -11.60 -0.62 -23.56
C SER A 84 -11.20 -0.57 -25.04
N ALA A 85 -11.97 0.13 -25.88
CA ALA A 85 -11.73 0.23 -27.31
C ALA A 85 -10.38 0.88 -27.65
N TYR A 86 -10.01 1.95 -26.94
CA TYR A 86 -8.72 2.62 -27.12
C TYR A 86 -7.56 1.69 -26.77
N LEU A 87 -7.59 1.08 -25.59
CA LEU A 87 -6.53 0.20 -25.10
C LEU A 87 -6.33 -1.01 -26.03
N LEU A 88 -7.43 -1.67 -26.42
CA LEU A 88 -7.40 -2.78 -27.38
C LEU A 88 -6.85 -2.36 -28.75
N SER A 89 -7.06 -1.11 -29.18
CA SER A 89 -6.51 -0.63 -30.44
C SER A 89 -5.00 -0.39 -30.39
N ILE A 90 -4.49 0.12 -29.25
CA ILE A 90 -3.09 0.51 -29.07
C ILE A 90 -2.21 -0.71 -28.74
N LEU A 91 -2.71 -1.62 -27.90
CA LEU A 91 -1.96 -2.78 -27.41
C LEU A 91 -2.28 -4.06 -28.19
N LYS A 92 -2.93 -3.94 -29.36
CA LYS A 92 -3.33 -5.09 -30.17
C LYS A 92 -2.15 -6.00 -30.50
N GLY A 93 -2.29 -7.29 -30.22
CA GLY A 93 -1.28 -8.31 -30.48
C GLY A 93 -0.03 -8.21 -29.61
N GLN A 94 -0.07 -7.42 -28.53
CA GLN A 94 0.96 -7.40 -27.50
C GLN A 94 0.62 -8.39 -26.39
N ASN A 95 1.65 -9.05 -25.87
CA ASN A 95 1.54 -9.84 -24.65
C ASN A 95 1.95 -9.00 -23.44
N VAL A 96 1.36 -9.34 -22.30
CA VAL A 96 1.51 -8.65 -21.02
C VAL A 96 1.69 -9.66 -19.91
N ASN A 97 2.39 -9.25 -18.86
CA ASN A 97 2.67 -10.08 -17.70
C ASN A 97 1.52 -9.97 -16.69
N VAL A 98 0.85 -11.09 -16.44
CA VAL A 98 -0.36 -11.16 -15.63
C VAL A 98 -0.08 -11.95 -14.36
N ALA A 99 -0.34 -11.32 -13.22
CA ALA A 99 -0.42 -12.02 -11.94
C ALA A 99 -1.76 -12.76 -11.85
N VAL A 100 -1.69 -14.07 -11.64
CA VAL A 100 -2.84 -14.94 -11.52
C VAL A 100 -2.85 -15.58 -10.13
N THR A 101 -3.99 -15.50 -9.45
CA THR A 101 -4.21 -16.05 -8.12
C THR A 101 -5.60 -16.67 -8.00
N PRO A 102 -5.83 -17.64 -7.11
CA PRO A 102 -7.17 -18.19 -6.93
C PRO A 102 -8.16 -17.21 -6.30
N TYR A 103 -7.70 -16.26 -5.48
CA TYR A 103 -8.59 -15.43 -4.65
C TYR A 103 -8.31 -13.92 -4.74
N GLY A 104 -7.52 -13.47 -5.71
CA GLY A 104 -7.11 -12.06 -5.83
C GLY A 104 -6.13 -11.63 -4.74
N ASN A 105 -5.39 -12.60 -4.20
CA ASN A 105 -4.54 -12.50 -3.04
C ASN A 105 -3.04 -12.53 -3.42
N ALA A 106 -2.65 -11.71 -4.39
CA ALA A 106 -1.25 -11.59 -4.79
C ALA A 106 -0.44 -10.87 -3.69
N ASP A 107 0.74 -11.39 -3.41
CA ASP A 107 1.73 -10.82 -2.48
C ASP A 107 1.14 -10.53 -1.10
N MET A 108 0.43 -11.50 -0.52
CA MET A 108 -0.21 -11.34 0.79
C MET A 108 -0.04 -12.53 1.75
N PRO A 109 -0.18 -12.29 3.08
CA PRO A 109 -0.22 -13.34 4.07
C PRO A 109 -1.39 -14.29 3.81
N THR A 110 -1.10 -15.56 3.55
CA THR A 110 -2.10 -16.58 3.24
C THR A 110 -1.82 -17.82 4.06
N VAL A 111 -2.87 -18.48 4.56
CA VAL A 111 -2.74 -19.81 5.19
C VAL A 111 -2.96 -20.85 4.10
N PRO A 112 -1.95 -21.67 3.73
CA PRO A 112 -2.15 -22.72 2.75
C PRO A 112 -3.18 -23.76 3.22
N PRO A 113 -3.94 -24.40 2.31
CA PRO A 113 -4.88 -25.45 2.68
C PRO A 113 -4.20 -26.58 3.46
N GLY A 114 -4.72 -26.89 4.66
CA GLY A 114 -4.19 -27.95 5.52
C GLY A 114 -2.99 -27.56 6.39
N GLU A 115 -2.52 -26.30 6.30
CA GLU A 115 -1.46 -25.75 7.15
C GLU A 115 -2.05 -24.86 8.26
N GLU A 116 -1.27 -24.64 9.33
CA GLU A 116 -1.66 -23.76 10.46
C GLU A 116 -0.96 -22.39 10.41
N SER A 117 0.12 -22.25 9.65
CA SER A 117 0.96 -21.05 9.63
C SER A 117 0.80 -20.22 8.36
N LEU A 118 0.89 -18.89 8.51
CA LEU A 118 0.90 -17.96 7.38
C LEU A 118 2.19 -18.08 6.56
N VAL A 119 2.04 -17.94 5.24
CA VAL A 119 3.12 -17.76 4.26
C VAL A 119 2.90 -16.46 3.50
N PHE A 120 3.95 -15.94 2.87
CA PHE A 120 3.85 -14.83 1.93
C PHE A 120 3.55 -15.41 0.54
N ALA A 121 2.28 -15.34 0.12
CA ALA A 121 1.83 -15.92 -1.14
C ALA A 121 2.11 -14.98 -2.31
N LYS A 122 3.07 -15.34 -3.16
CA LYS A 122 3.35 -14.69 -4.45
C LYS A 122 2.42 -15.23 -5.53
N PRO A 123 2.01 -14.41 -6.51
CA PRO A 123 1.13 -14.86 -7.59
C PRO A 123 1.85 -15.81 -8.57
N HIS A 124 1.05 -16.52 -9.36
CA HIS A 124 1.53 -17.19 -10.55
C HIS A 124 1.62 -16.18 -11.69
N TYR A 125 2.77 -15.98 -12.31
CA TYR A 125 2.91 -15.05 -13.43
C TYR A 125 2.81 -15.77 -14.78
N GLU A 126 1.99 -15.22 -15.67
CA GLU A 126 1.78 -15.72 -17.03
C GLU A 126 1.94 -14.59 -18.05
N ASP A 127 2.49 -14.91 -19.21
CA ASP A 127 2.48 -14.02 -20.37
C ASP A 127 1.19 -14.27 -21.16
N GLN A 128 0.31 -13.28 -21.25
CA GLN A 128 -1.00 -13.40 -21.89
C GLN A 128 -1.20 -12.31 -22.94
N PRO A 129 -1.94 -12.56 -24.04
CA PRO A 129 -2.37 -11.50 -24.94
C PRO A 129 -3.16 -10.44 -24.17
N PHE A 130 -2.87 -9.16 -24.42
CA PHE A 130 -3.53 -8.06 -23.72
C PHE A 130 -5.06 -8.09 -23.88
N GLU A 131 -5.55 -8.48 -25.05
CA GLU A 131 -6.99 -8.59 -25.31
C GLU A 131 -7.64 -9.64 -24.40
N GLU A 132 -6.96 -10.76 -24.16
CA GLU A 132 -7.46 -11.82 -23.29
C GLU A 132 -7.53 -11.33 -21.84
N LEU A 133 -6.49 -10.65 -21.34
CA LEU A 133 -6.49 -10.06 -20.01
C LEU A 133 -7.68 -9.10 -19.83
N LEU A 134 -7.82 -8.14 -20.75
CA LEU A 134 -8.81 -7.07 -20.60
C LEU A 134 -10.23 -7.61 -20.67
N GLU A 135 -10.52 -8.51 -21.63
CA GLU A 135 -11.81 -9.18 -21.74
C GLU A 135 -12.12 -10.03 -20.50
N TYR A 136 -11.13 -10.76 -19.98
CA TYR A 136 -11.31 -11.58 -18.78
C TYR A 136 -11.67 -10.73 -17.56
N VAL A 137 -10.87 -9.69 -17.29
CA VAL A 137 -11.05 -8.80 -16.13
C VAL A 137 -12.41 -8.10 -16.18
N ALA A 138 -12.78 -7.57 -17.36
CA ALA A 138 -14.05 -6.89 -17.58
C ALA A 138 -15.25 -7.83 -17.40
N ARG A 139 -15.18 -9.04 -17.96
CA ARG A 139 -16.25 -10.05 -17.81
C ARG A 139 -16.37 -10.56 -16.38
N GLN A 140 -15.25 -10.77 -15.68
CA GLN A 140 -15.29 -11.21 -14.28
C GLN A 140 -16.03 -10.21 -13.37
N GLU A 141 -16.03 -8.92 -13.73
CA GLU A 141 -16.77 -7.89 -12.99
C GLU A 141 -18.24 -7.78 -13.43
N THR A 142 -18.52 -7.91 -14.72
CA THR A 142 -19.82 -7.51 -15.32
C THR A 142 -20.75 -8.66 -15.70
N ASP A 143 -20.22 -9.86 -15.93
CA ASP A 143 -21.00 -11.04 -16.32
C ASP A 143 -21.53 -11.75 -15.05
N PRO A 144 -22.84 -11.71 -14.78
CA PRO A 144 -23.41 -12.31 -13.56
C PRO A 144 -23.29 -13.85 -13.55
N ASP A 145 -23.06 -14.47 -14.72
CA ASP A 145 -22.87 -15.91 -14.87
C ASP A 145 -21.38 -16.29 -14.85
N PHE A 146 -20.46 -15.34 -14.62
CA PHE A 146 -19.03 -15.62 -14.50
C PHE A 146 -18.77 -16.54 -13.29
N PRO A 147 -17.97 -17.62 -13.43
CA PRO A 147 -17.77 -18.56 -12.32
C PRO A 147 -17.20 -17.88 -11.08
N HIS A 148 -17.85 -18.09 -9.92
CA HIS A 148 -17.45 -17.46 -8.66
C HIS A 148 -16.11 -17.94 -8.10
N ASP A 149 -15.68 -19.14 -8.49
CA ASP A 149 -14.42 -19.79 -8.12
C ASP A 149 -13.34 -19.63 -9.19
N ALA A 150 -13.59 -18.82 -10.22
CA ALA A 150 -12.60 -18.49 -11.21
C ALA A 150 -11.40 -17.76 -10.60
N GLU A 151 -10.22 -18.00 -11.16
CA GLU A 151 -9.01 -17.26 -10.82
C GLU A 151 -9.17 -15.75 -11.01
N VAL A 152 -8.32 -14.98 -10.34
CA VAL A 152 -8.27 -13.53 -10.43
C VAL A 152 -7.00 -13.15 -11.17
N ARG A 153 -7.15 -12.32 -12.21
CA ARG A 153 -6.07 -11.79 -13.04
C ARG A 153 -5.83 -10.31 -12.73
N TYR A 154 -4.57 -9.92 -12.61
CA TYR A 154 -4.18 -8.55 -12.31
C TYR A 154 -2.85 -8.22 -12.99
N ALA A 155 -2.83 -7.19 -13.85
CA ALA A 155 -1.58 -6.63 -14.36
C ALA A 155 -1.01 -5.68 -13.30
N GLN A 156 0.06 -6.13 -12.63
CA GLN A 156 0.57 -5.48 -11.43
C GLN A 156 2.09 -5.53 -11.30
N THR A 157 2.81 -5.70 -12.40
CA THR A 157 4.27 -5.73 -12.39
C THR A 157 4.82 -4.35 -11.97
N GLN A 158 5.53 -4.29 -10.84
CA GLN A 158 6.01 -3.04 -10.21
C GLN A 158 7.46 -2.72 -10.60
N ASN A 159 7.81 -3.00 -11.85
CA ASN A 159 9.17 -3.02 -12.37
C ASN A 159 9.35 -2.05 -13.54
N ASP A 160 8.70 -0.89 -13.46
CA ASP A 160 8.67 0.12 -14.52
C ASP A 160 7.89 -0.32 -15.78
N ASN A 161 6.85 -1.14 -15.56
CA ASN A 161 6.14 -1.81 -16.63
C ASN A 161 5.52 -0.85 -17.66
N LEU A 162 5.18 0.40 -17.32
CA LEU A 162 4.62 1.34 -18.30
C LEU A 162 5.64 1.76 -19.35
N ARG A 163 6.92 1.89 -18.96
CA ARG A 163 8.01 2.29 -19.85
C ARG A 163 8.65 1.12 -20.60
N GLU A 164 8.42 -0.12 -20.14
CA GLU A 164 9.01 -1.33 -20.73
C GLU A 164 7.97 -2.22 -21.46
N GLU A 165 6.84 -2.50 -20.81
CA GLU A 165 5.79 -3.42 -21.30
C GLU A 165 4.69 -2.67 -22.07
N TYR A 166 4.25 -1.51 -21.58
CA TYR A 166 3.15 -0.72 -22.15
C TYR A 166 3.63 0.55 -22.88
N VAL A 167 4.79 0.51 -23.53
CA VAL A 167 5.49 1.69 -24.09
C VAL A 167 4.60 2.55 -24.99
N SER A 168 3.72 1.93 -25.78
CA SER A 168 2.79 2.62 -26.69
C SER A 168 1.80 3.54 -25.96
N LEU A 169 1.52 3.27 -24.67
CA LEU A 169 0.65 4.09 -23.83
C LEU A 169 1.42 5.19 -23.07
N PHE A 170 2.74 5.09 -22.92
CA PHE A 170 3.51 6.01 -22.09
C PHE A 170 3.42 7.48 -22.56
N SER A 171 3.19 7.71 -23.86
CA SER A 171 3.01 9.07 -24.40
C SER A 171 1.71 9.76 -23.97
N ASP A 172 0.74 9.00 -23.43
CA ASP A 172 -0.57 9.52 -23.05
C ASP A 172 -0.64 9.96 -21.57
N VAL A 173 0.41 9.66 -20.81
CA VAL A 173 0.61 10.10 -19.42
C VAL A 173 1.75 11.11 -19.34
N GLN A 174 1.92 11.76 -18.18
CA GLN A 174 3.11 12.58 -17.97
C GLN A 174 4.34 11.69 -17.78
N ARG A 175 5.50 12.15 -18.25
CA ARG A 175 6.78 11.44 -18.08
C ARG A 175 7.24 11.41 -16.62
N ASP A 176 6.92 12.48 -15.90
CA ASP A 176 7.14 12.71 -14.47
C ASP A 176 6.06 13.67 -13.97
N VAL A 177 5.88 13.76 -12.66
CA VAL A 177 4.95 14.71 -12.04
C VAL A 177 5.72 15.98 -11.64
N PRO A 178 5.50 17.14 -12.29
CA PRO A 178 6.40 18.28 -12.18
C PRO A 178 6.64 18.78 -10.76
N PHE A 179 5.59 18.88 -9.93
CA PHE A 179 5.75 19.36 -8.55
C PHE A 179 6.64 18.42 -7.73
N ALA A 180 6.54 17.11 -7.93
CA ALA A 180 7.32 16.11 -7.23
C ALA A 180 8.76 16.04 -7.75
N ARG A 181 8.96 15.99 -9.08
CA ARG A 181 10.29 15.96 -9.70
C ARG A 181 11.12 17.19 -9.30
N ILE A 182 10.52 18.38 -9.34
CA ILE A 182 11.24 19.62 -9.00
C ILE A 182 11.60 19.66 -7.51
N ALA A 183 10.68 19.24 -6.64
CA ALA A 183 10.86 19.24 -5.20
C ALA A 183 11.92 18.24 -4.73
N LEU A 184 11.87 17.02 -5.26
CA LEU A 184 12.78 15.92 -4.90
C LEU A 184 14.09 15.94 -5.70
N ASP A 185 14.19 16.84 -6.69
CA ASP A 185 15.31 16.95 -7.63
C ASP A 185 15.68 15.60 -8.29
N LYS A 186 14.65 14.80 -8.60
CA LYS A 186 14.82 13.44 -9.11
C LYS A 186 13.66 13.05 -10.03
N SER A 187 13.97 12.38 -11.13
CA SER A 187 12.98 11.70 -11.96
C SER A 187 12.53 10.39 -11.31
N PRO A 188 11.31 9.88 -11.63
CA PRO A 188 10.83 8.63 -11.09
C PRO A 188 11.75 7.47 -11.51
N ASP A 189 12.11 6.64 -10.53
CA ASP A 189 12.82 5.38 -10.74
C ASP A 189 11.95 4.41 -11.52
N ALA A 190 10.62 4.41 -11.30
CA ALA A 190 9.66 3.59 -12.04
C ALA A 190 8.34 4.33 -12.29
N VAL A 191 7.71 4.00 -13.43
CA VAL A 191 6.32 4.37 -13.73
C VAL A 191 5.56 3.07 -14.00
N ASN A 192 4.61 2.73 -13.13
CA ASN A 192 3.87 1.48 -13.23
C ASN A 192 2.43 1.73 -13.62
N LEU A 193 1.88 0.82 -14.43
CA LEU A 193 0.49 0.73 -14.82
C LEU A 193 -0.14 -0.50 -14.17
N TRP A 194 -1.40 -0.33 -13.75
CA TRP A 194 -2.16 -1.34 -13.02
C TRP A 194 -3.50 -1.56 -13.71
N ILE A 195 -3.85 -2.81 -14.05
CA ILE A 195 -5.17 -3.18 -14.62
C ILE A 195 -5.72 -4.39 -13.88
N GLY A 196 -6.88 -4.23 -13.24
CA GLY A 196 -7.59 -5.29 -12.53
C GLY A 196 -9.08 -4.98 -12.33
N ASN A 197 -9.73 -5.65 -11.38
CA ASN A 197 -11.13 -5.43 -11.03
C ASN A 197 -11.35 -5.57 -9.51
N SER A 198 -12.62 -5.58 -9.06
CA SER A 198 -12.95 -5.61 -7.63
C SER A 198 -12.46 -6.85 -6.87
N LYS A 199 -12.01 -7.89 -7.58
CA LYS A 199 -11.53 -9.14 -6.98
C LYS A 199 -10.09 -9.08 -6.50
N SER A 200 -9.24 -8.20 -7.04
CA SER A 200 -7.84 -8.09 -6.62
C SER A 200 -7.69 -7.17 -5.42
N VAL A 201 -6.98 -7.62 -4.39
CA VAL A 201 -6.71 -6.86 -3.16
C VAL A 201 -5.22 -6.86 -2.86
N THR A 202 -4.67 -5.68 -2.60
CA THR A 202 -3.30 -5.54 -2.10
C THR A 202 -3.35 -5.41 -0.57
N ALA A 203 -2.72 -6.36 0.13
CA ALA A 203 -2.70 -6.38 1.59
C ALA A 203 -1.95 -5.19 2.20
N MET A 204 -2.09 -5.01 3.52
CA MET A 204 -1.39 -3.95 4.24
C MET A 204 0.13 -4.14 4.11
N HIS A 205 0.82 -3.17 3.54
CA HIS A 205 2.27 -3.19 3.33
C HIS A 205 2.83 -1.77 3.26
N LYS A 206 4.14 -1.60 3.12
CA LYS A 206 4.80 -0.30 2.98
C LYS A 206 5.91 -0.37 1.94
N ASP A 207 6.08 0.72 1.21
CA ASP A 207 7.16 0.89 0.24
C ASP A 207 8.17 1.93 0.71
N ASN A 208 9.38 1.88 0.17
CA ASN A 208 10.44 2.85 0.41
C ASN A 208 10.50 3.97 -0.64
N TYR A 209 9.39 4.23 -1.36
CA TYR A 209 9.27 5.24 -2.41
C TYR A 209 8.30 6.36 -2.05
N GLU A 210 8.56 7.57 -2.58
CA GLU A 210 7.59 8.66 -2.57
C GLU A 210 6.62 8.45 -3.73
N ASN A 211 5.42 7.93 -3.44
CA ASN A 211 4.54 7.43 -4.48
C ASN A 211 3.49 8.48 -4.88
N ILE A 212 3.45 8.86 -6.16
CA ILE A 212 2.34 9.62 -6.74
C ILE A 212 1.44 8.65 -7.50
N TYR A 213 0.27 8.35 -6.94
CA TYR A 213 -0.68 7.39 -7.49
C TYR A 213 -1.83 8.11 -8.20
N VAL A 214 -2.04 7.81 -9.48
CA VAL A 214 -3.03 8.48 -10.35
C VAL A 214 -4.11 7.50 -10.77
N GLN A 215 -5.35 7.81 -10.45
CA GLN A 215 -6.50 6.99 -10.84
C GLN A 215 -6.98 7.38 -12.24
N VAL A 216 -7.07 6.42 -13.17
CA VAL A 216 -7.46 6.68 -14.56
C VAL A 216 -8.87 6.21 -14.87
N LEU A 217 -9.21 4.95 -14.57
CA LEU A 217 -10.53 4.34 -14.80
C LEU A 217 -10.98 3.54 -13.58
N GLY A 218 -12.26 3.60 -13.23
CA GLY A 218 -12.76 2.99 -11.99
C GLY A 218 -12.23 3.71 -10.73
N ARG A 219 -12.25 3.01 -9.58
CA ARG A 219 -11.88 3.58 -8.29
C ARG A 219 -10.85 2.73 -7.55
N LYS A 220 -9.96 3.39 -6.82
CA LYS A 220 -9.08 2.77 -5.81
C LYS A 220 -9.44 3.25 -4.42
N HIS A 221 -9.44 2.33 -3.46
CA HIS A 221 -9.76 2.58 -2.06
C HIS A 221 -8.53 2.26 -1.21
N PHE A 222 -7.93 3.31 -0.66
CA PHE A 222 -6.76 3.18 0.20
C PHE A 222 -7.17 3.23 1.66
N VAL A 223 -6.58 2.33 2.45
CA VAL A 223 -6.53 2.41 3.91
C VAL A 223 -5.09 2.67 4.29
N LEU A 224 -4.81 3.82 4.89
CA LEU A 224 -3.46 4.28 5.19
C LEU A 224 -3.21 4.34 6.69
N LEU A 225 -2.01 3.95 7.09
CA LEU A 225 -1.49 4.08 8.45
C LEU A 225 -0.09 4.70 8.39
N PRO A 226 0.22 5.69 9.24
CA PRO A 226 1.56 6.27 9.28
C PRO A 226 2.59 5.20 9.68
N SER A 227 3.84 5.39 9.28
CA SER A 227 4.96 4.49 9.61
C SER A 227 5.08 4.22 11.13
N LEU A 228 4.67 5.20 11.95
CA LEU A 228 4.61 5.09 13.41
C LEU A 228 3.70 3.93 13.91
N CYS A 229 2.72 3.51 13.10
CA CYS A 229 1.84 2.39 13.41
C CYS A 229 2.47 1.02 13.20
N HIS A 230 3.78 0.90 12.95
CA HIS A 230 4.48 -0.39 12.90
C HIS A 230 4.13 -1.33 14.09
N PRO A 231 4.09 -0.88 15.36
CA PRO A 231 3.69 -1.75 16.47
C PRO A 231 2.24 -2.25 16.40
N CYS A 232 1.37 -1.58 15.61
CA CYS A 232 -0.04 -1.92 15.46
C CYS A 232 -0.29 -3.01 14.40
N VAL A 233 0.55 -3.10 13.36
CA VAL A 233 0.26 -3.91 12.16
C VAL A 233 0.75 -5.36 12.24
N ASN A 234 1.34 -5.74 13.37
CA ASN A 234 1.86 -7.08 13.61
C ASN A 234 2.76 -7.57 12.47
N GLU A 235 3.81 -6.82 12.14
CA GLU A 235 4.75 -7.25 11.08
C GLU A 235 5.51 -8.51 11.53
N GLN A 236 5.48 -9.57 10.71
CA GLN A 236 6.12 -10.86 10.99
C GLN A 236 6.94 -11.32 9.78
N PRO A 237 8.05 -12.05 9.98
CA PRO A 237 8.76 -12.71 8.89
C PRO A 237 7.92 -13.88 8.37
N LEU A 238 7.49 -13.79 7.11
CA LEU A 238 6.72 -14.83 6.43
C LEU A 238 7.60 -15.55 5.42
N ARG A 239 7.55 -16.89 5.43
CA ARG A 239 8.21 -17.70 4.41
C ARG A 239 7.50 -17.49 3.07
N PRO A 240 8.22 -17.19 1.98
CA PRO A 240 7.62 -17.03 0.66
C PRO A 240 7.16 -18.37 0.08
N ALA A 241 6.03 -18.33 -0.62
CA ALA A 241 5.50 -19.42 -1.41
C ALA A 241 4.87 -18.83 -2.68
N THR A 242 4.99 -19.51 -3.81
CA THR A 242 4.46 -19.05 -5.09
C THR A 242 3.28 -19.91 -5.52
N TYR A 243 2.20 -19.30 -6.00
CA TYR A 243 1.14 -20.05 -6.66
C TYR A 243 1.67 -20.71 -7.95
N LYS A 244 1.39 -22.01 -8.11
CA LYS A 244 1.68 -22.78 -9.31
C LYS A 244 0.40 -23.38 -9.86
N ARG A 245 0.25 -23.33 -11.18
CA ARG A 245 -0.88 -23.94 -11.88
C ARG A 245 -0.62 -25.45 -12.04
N GLY A 246 -1.53 -26.27 -11.49
CA GLY A 246 -1.56 -27.72 -11.68
C GLY A 246 -2.85 -28.19 -12.36
N GLU A 247 -3.02 -29.51 -12.50
CA GLU A 247 -4.21 -30.14 -13.10
C GLU A 247 -5.50 -29.86 -12.31
N ASP A 248 -5.39 -29.79 -10.97
CA ASP A 248 -6.50 -29.57 -10.04
C ASP A 248 -6.66 -28.10 -9.59
N GLY A 249 -6.03 -27.15 -10.30
CA GLY A 249 -6.05 -25.72 -9.98
C GLY A 249 -4.74 -25.18 -9.42
N MET A 250 -4.79 -23.99 -8.79
CA MET A 250 -3.61 -23.33 -8.25
C MET A 250 -3.30 -23.73 -6.81
N GLN A 251 -2.05 -24.08 -6.55
CA GLN A 251 -1.56 -24.46 -5.23
C GLN A 251 -0.31 -23.66 -4.85
N LEU A 252 -0.11 -23.41 -3.56
CA LEU A 252 1.09 -22.74 -3.06
C LEU A 252 2.24 -23.74 -2.94
N GLU A 253 3.36 -23.43 -3.59
CA GLU A 253 4.61 -24.15 -3.43
C GLU A 253 5.61 -23.28 -2.69
N MET A 254 6.26 -23.81 -1.66
CA MET A 254 7.24 -23.06 -0.85
C MET A 254 8.49 -22.75 -1.68
N ASP A 255 8.97 -21.51 -1.59
CA ASP A 255 10.21 -21.12 -2.24
C ASP A 255 11.39 -21.41 -1.29
N SER A 256 12.02 -22.58 -1.45
CA SER A 256 13.01 -23.09 -0.48
C SER A 256 14.26 -22.23 -0.31
N ASP A 257 14.58 -21.42 -1.33
CA ASP A 257 15.83 -20.66 -1.42
C ASP A 257 15.64 -19.17 -1.07
N ASP A 258 14.40 -18.72 -0.92
CA ASP A 258 14.09 -17.32 -0.65
C ASP A 258 14.08 -17.03 0.87
N GLU A 259 14.57 -15.85 1.26
CA GLU A 259 14.51 -15.40 2.65
C GLU A 259 13.08 -15.03 3.08
N SER A 260 12.81 -15.10 4.39
CA SER A 260 11.52 -14.67 4.92
C SER A 260 11.33 -13.16 4.75
N VAL A 261 10.13 -12.77 4.32
CA VAL A 261 9.77 -11.38 4.06
C VAL A 261 9.02 -10.81 5.26
N PRO A 262 9.48 -9.70 5.86
CA PRO A 262 8.70 -9.02 6.91
C PRO A 262 7.43 -8.41 6.29
N PHE A 263 6.26 -8.84 6.78
CA PHE A 263 4.98 -8.40 6.23
C PHE A 263 3.94 -8.20 7.33
N ALA A 264 3.09 -7.18 7.18
CA ALA A 264 2.01 -6.90 8.13
C ALA A 264 0.90 -7.95 8.04
N ILE A 265 0.58 -8.61 9.15
CA ILE A 265 -0.47 -9.63 9.19
C ILE A 265 -1.77 -9.15 9.88
N TRP A 266 -1.79 -7.94 10.44
CA TRP A 266 -3.00 -7.31 10.97
C TRP A 266 -3.65 -6.38 9.95
N ASP A 267 -4.98 -6.44 9.86
CA ASP A 267 -5.80 -5.60 8.99
C ASP A 267 -6.79 -4.78 9.84
N PRO A 268 -6.79 -3.44 9.75
CA PRO A 268 -7.75 -2.60 10.49
C PRO A 268 -9.22 -2.85 10.10
N ASP A 269 -9.51 -3.45 8.93
CA ASP A 269 -10.87 -3.87 8.55
C ASP A 269 -11.29 -5.19 9.21
N ARG A 270 -10.35 -5.91 9.85
CA ARG A 270 -10.59 -7.14 10.62
C ARG A 270 -9.90 -7.02 11.98
N PRO A 271 -10.31 -6.06 12.83
CA PRO A 271 -9.51 -5.56 13.96
C PRO A 271 -9.17 -6.63 15.00
N GLU A 272 -9.96 -7.70 15.10
CA GLU A 272 -9.75 -8.82 16.04
C GLU A 272 -8.74 -9.87 15.54
N GLN A 273 -8.49 -9.95 14.23
CA GLN A 273 -7.60 -10.96 13.64
C GLN A 273 -6.16 -10.48 13.64
N ASN A 274 -5.24 -11.25 14.23
CA ASN A 274 -3.81 -10.93 14.33
C ASN A 274 -3.51 -9.60 15.06
N ALA A 275 -4.40 -9.14 15.93
CA ALA A 275 -4.22 -7.91 16.68
C ALA A 275 -3.01 -7.98 17.62
N THR A 276 -2.31 -6.87 17.73
CA THR A 276 -1.34 -6.61 18.79
C THR A 276 -2.03 -5.88 19.95
N ARG A 277 -1.32 -5.77 21.08
CA ARG A 277 -1.77 -4.90 22.18
C ARG A 277 -1.92 -3.44 21.77
N PHE A 278 -1.25 -2.98 20.71
CA PHE A 278 -1.27 -1.58 20.25
C PHE A 278 -2.24 -1.33 19.10
N SER A 279 -2.83 -2.37 18.49
CA SER A 279 -3.65 -2.24 17.29
C SER A 279 -4.88 -1.34 17.49
N HIS A 280 -5.44 -1.33 18.70
CA HIS A 280 -6.56 -0.46 19.08
C HIS A 280 -6.22 1.04 19.08
N LEU A 281 -4.94 1.41 19.05
CA LEU A 281 -4.48 2.81 18.98
C LEU A 281 -4.36 3.32 17.54
N ALA A 282 -4.41 2.42 16.55
CA ALA A 282 -4.31 2.81 15.15
C ALA A 282 -5.54 3.65 14.74
N ARG A 283 -5.29 4.73 13.98
CA ARG A 283 -6.33 5.57 13.38
C ARG A 283 -6.16 5.56 11.85
N PRO A 284 -6.76 4.59 11.14
CA PRO A 284 -6.59 4.49 9.70
C PRO A 284 -7.19 5.70 8.97
N LEU A 285 -6.42 6.30 8.06
CA LEU A 285 -6.96 7.22 7.06
C LEU A 285 -7.59 6.41 5.93
N ARG A 286 -8.70 6.89 5.38
CA ARG A 286 -9.35 6.24 4.23
C ARG A 286 -9.58 7.24 3.13
N VAL A 287 -9.17 6.90 1.92
CA VAL A 287 -9.37 7.74 0.75
C VAL A 287 -9.79 6.88 -0.43
N THR A 288 -10.83 7.33 -1.13
CA THR A 288 -11.22 6.80 -2.45
C THR A 288 -10.72 7.77 -3.50
N LEU A 289 -9.98 7.24 -4.48
CA LEU A 289 -9.59 7.98 -5.68
C LEU A 289 -10.60 7.71 -6.78
N ASN A 290 -11.14 8.78 -7.35
CA ASN A 290 -11.96 8.75 -8.55
C ASN A 290 -11.11 9.00 -9.80
N PRO A 291 -11.61 8.70 -11.01
CA PRO A 291 -10.90 9.04 -12.25
C PRO A 291 -10.41 10.50 -12.27
N GLY A 292 -9.11 10.68 -12.47
CA GLY A 292 -8.42 11.97 -12.47
C GLY A 292 -7.83 12.40 -11.12
N ASP A 293 -8.14 11.73 -10.01
CA ASP A 293 -7.52 12.05 -8.72
C ASP A 293 -6.05 11.59 -8.65
N MET A 294 -5.21 12.37 -7.97
CA MET A 294 -3.82 11.99 -7.65
C MET A 294 -3.64 11.88 -6.14
N LEU A 295 -3.10 10.78 -5.63
CA LEU A 295 -2.69 10.60 -4.24
C LEU A 295 -1.17 10.73 -4.12
N TYR A 296 -0.70 11.62 -3.26
CA TYR A 296 0.65 11.48 -2.71
C TYR A 296 0.60 10.53 -1.51
N LEU A 297 1.26 9.38 -1.67
CA LEU A 297 1.47 8.37 -0.64
C LEU A 297 2.95 8.43 -0.22
N PRO A 298 3.26 8.97 0.98
CA PRO A 298 4.63 9.15 1.40
C PRO A 298 5.34 7.81 1.63
N ALA A 299 6.67 7.84 1.48
CA ALA A 299 7.49 6.68 1.80
C ALA A 299 7.22 6.14 3.22
N MET A 300 7.28 4.82 3.36
CA MET A 300 7.10 4.04 4.59
C MET A 300 5.69 4.05 5.19
N TRP A 301 4.70 4.67 4.52
CA TRP A 301 3.31 4.56 4.95
C TRP A 301 2.77 3.16 4.69
N TYR A 302 2.16 2.59 5.72
CA TYR A 302 1.42 1.37 5.58
C TYR A 302 0.15 1.65 4.80
N HIS A 303 -0.12 0.84 3.78
CA HIS A 303 -1.30 0.98 2.96
C HIS A 303 -1.85 -0.36 2.51
N LYS A 304 -3.18 -0.45 2.50
CA LYS A 304 -3.98 -1.52 1.89
C LYS A 304 -4.79 -0.91 0.77
N VAL A 305 -4.91 -1.63 -0.35
CA VAL A 305 -5.58 -1.12 -1.54
C VAL A 305 -6.65 -2.10 -1.98
N LEU A 306 -7.87 -1.59 -2.07
CA LEU A 306 -8.98 -2.24 -2.77
C LEU A 306 -9.33 -1.44 -4.02
N GLN A 307 -10.15 -2.00 -4.88
CA GLN A 307 -10.62 -1.31 -6.08
C GLN A 307 -12.05 -1.69 -6.41
N SER A 308 -12.75 -0.82 -7.14
CA SER A 308 -14.11 -1.07 -7.59
C SER A 308 -14.39 -0.41 -8.93
N CYS A 309 -15.34 -0.99 -9.65
CA CYS A 309 -15.95 -0.42 -10.84
C CYS A 309 -17.31 0.18 -10.45
N ALA A 310 -17.69 1.31 -11.03
CA ALA A 310 -19.07 1.80 -11.01
C ALA A 310 -19.96 0.95 -11.93
N GLU A 311 -21.28 0.98 -11.73
CA GLU A 311 -22.24 0.19 -12.53
C GLU A 311 -22.20 0.54 -14.03
N ASP A 312 -21.78 1.76 -14.37
CA ASP A 312 -21.63 2.29 -15.73
C ASP A 312 -20.18 2.30 -16.25
N ASP A 313 -19.23 1.72 -15.50
CA ASP A 313 -17.84 1.59 -15.93
C ASP A 313 -17.64 0.44 -16.94
N GLU A 314 -16.43 0.38 -17.51
CA GLU A 314 -16.00 -0.62 -18.49
C GLU A 314 -15.74 -2.03 -17.89
N GLY A 315 -16.04 -2.25 -16.60
CA GLY A 315 -15.80 -3.52 -15.90
C GLY A 315 -14.36 -3.74 -15.44
N PHE A 316 -13.46 -2.77 -15.58
CA PHE A 316 -12.09 -2.84 -15.09
C PHE A 316 -11.62 -1.51 -14.48
N VAL A 317 -10.60 -1.60 -13.63
CA VAL A 317 -9.93 -0.48 -12.97
C VAL A 317 -8.56 -0.30 -13.59
N LEU A 318 -8.19 0.94 -13.89
CA LEU A 318 -6.88 1.31 -14.40
C LEU A 318 -6.27 2.46 -13.60
N ALA A 319 -5.03 2.27 -13.14
CA ALA A 319 -4.24 3.33 -12.51
C ALA A 319 -2.81 3.38 -13.04
N VAL A 320 -2.16 4.52 -12.83
CA VAL A 320 -0.73 4.73 -13.10
C VAL A 320 -0.09 5.32 -11.85
N ASN A 321 1.10 4.87 -11.47
CA ASN A 321 1.82 5.45 -10.34
C ASN A 321 3.28 5.74 -10.68
N TYR A 322 3.85 6.70 -9.97
CA TYR A 322 5.23 7.16 -10.11
C TYR A 322 5.94 6.93 -8.79
N TRP A 323 7.08 6.23 -8.85
CA TRP A 323 7.99 5.97 -7.74
C TRP A 323 9.31 6.70 -7.95
#